data_AF-A0A959X927-F1
#
_entry.id   AF-A0A959X927-F1
#
_cell.length_a   1.000
_cell.length_b   1.000
_cell.length_c   1.000
_cell.angle_alpha   90.00
_cell.angle_beta   90.00
_cell.angle_gamma   90.00
#
_symmetry.space_group_name_H-M   'P 1'
#
loop_
_entity.id
_entity.type
_entity.pdbx_description
1 polymer ?
#
loop_
_entity_poly.entity_id
_entity_poly.type
_entity_poly.pdbx_seq_one_letter_code
_entity_poly.pdbx_strand_id
1 'polypeptide(L)'
;MVVACDATAGLSPRAASEAVAGAFAREGAAVAVVPLGAAGDAFREALAAADPGAVLVAPRDNAELSEALWEPRDGLVVDLTGYRADDLGRAALAAFGPDPRAALDAVRSAWAGRRLAAVVAADEADRPLTGLSGLASTAGRAEGLDLSGVLAADARAEAWASELGLTPGAGAGAAWGAGLLLAALGADVSHPLALLTERFGLARTVGQADVVVTGAESLDFHAVGGPIVTHMVALAGEALRPVIAVVGRNFVSSRELRLAGIESAYPAVEAGSEAPATPDQLARVAGLVAATWRW
;
A
#
# COMPACT_ATOMS: atom_id res chain seq x y z
N MET A 1 -10.22 1.90 20.79
CA MET A 1 -10.14 0.93 19.67
C MET A 1 -9.76 1.61 18.36
N VAL A 2 -9.25 0.85 17.39
CA VAL A 2 -8.96 1.32 16.02
C VAL A 2 -9.86 0.60 15.04
N VAL A 3 -10.41 1.33 14.06
CA VAL A 3 -11.23 0.78 12.97
C VAL A 3 -10.62 1.16 11.62
N ALA A 4 -10.30 0.16 10.81
CA ALA A 4 -9.83 0.33 9.43
C ALA A 4 -10.33 -0.84 8.57
N CYS A 5 -11.26 -0.56 7.69
CA CYS A 5 -11.90 -1.53 6.79
C CYS A 5 -11.45 -1.32 5.35
N ASP A 6 -11.42 -2.40 4.58
CA ASP A 6 -11.46 -2.37 3.12
C ASP A 6 -12.88 -2.04 2.63
N ALA A 7 -13.03 -1.89 1.32
CA ALA A 7 -14.32 -1.73 0.68
C ALA A 7 -15.21 -2.95 0.97
N THR A 8 -16.43 -2.69 1.44
CA THR A 8 -17.44 -3.72 1.71
C THR A 8 -18.82 -3.12 1.70
N ALA A 9 -19.83 -3.94 1.40
CA ALA A 9 -21.23 -3.57 1.42
C ALA A 9 -21.57 -2.39 0.49
N GLY A 10 -20.84 -2.27 -0.63
CA GLY A 10 -20.95 -1.16 -1.58
C GLY A 10 -20.38 0.18 -1.08
N LEU A 11 -19.68 0.18 0.06
CA LEU A 11 -19.04 1.36 0.63
C LEU A 11 -17.55 1.42 0.27
N SER A 12 -17.02 2.65 0.16
CA SER A 12 -15.57 2.86 0.11
C SER A 12 -14.92 2.42 1.43
N PRO A 13 -13.60 2.15 1.46
CA PRO A 13 -12.87 1.80 2.69
C PRO A 13 -13.13 2.78 3.84
N ARG A 14 -13.14 4.08 3.55
CA ARG A 14 -13.48 5.12 4.53
C ARG A 14 -14.91 4.98 5.04
N ALA A 15 -15.89 4.93 4.13
CA ALA A 15 -17.30 4.89 4.52
C ALA A 15 -17.65 3.59 5.28
N ALA A 16 -17.04 2.46 4.91
CA ALA A 16 -17.14 1.21 5.66
C ALA A 16 -16.56 1.35 7.07
N SER A 17 -15.37 1.94 7.19
CA SER A 17 -14.72 2.19 8.48
C SER A 17 -15.56 3.09 9.38
N GLU A 18 -16.13 4.17 8.83
CA GLU A 18 -17.01 5.10 9.54
C GLU A 18 -18.33 4.43 9.98
N ALA A 19 -18.93 3.58 9.13
CA ALA A 19 -20.15 2.86 9.47
C ALA A 19 -19.94 1.87 10.64
N VAL A 20 -18.85 1.10 10.59
CA VAL A 20 -18.47 0.18 11.68
C VAL A 20 -18.15 0.97 12.94
N ALA A 21 -17.31 1.99 12.85
CA ALA A 21 -16.93 2.84 13.97
C ALA A 21 -18.13 3.53 14.64
N GLY A 22 -19.08 4.03 13.85
CA GLY A 22 -20.30 4.67 14.34
C GLY A 22 -21.16 3.72 15.15
N ALA A 23 -21.14 2.41 14.85
CA ALA A 23 -21.84 1.41 15.65
C ALA A 23 -21.19 1.19 17.02
N PHE A 24 -19.87 1.08 17.08
CA PHE A 24 -19.14 0.97 18.34
C PHE A 24 -19.22 2.24 19.19
N ALA A 25 -19.15 3.41 18.55
CA ALA A 25 -19.26 4.70 19.25
C ALA A 25 -20.64 4.89 19.91
N ARG A 26 -21.73 4.40 19.29
CA ARG A 26 -23.07 4.43 19.90
C ARG A 26 -23.18 3.59 21.17
N GLU A 27 -22.39 2.54 21.30
CA GLU A 27 -22.27 1.73 22.52
C GLU A 27 -21.22 2.29 23.52
N GLY A 28 -20.70 3.50 23.26
CA GLY A 28 -19.81 4.21 24.18
C GLY A 28 -18.31 3.93 23.98
N ALA A 29 -17.91 3.22 22.93
CA ALA A 29 -16.50 2.98 22.66
C ALA A 29 -15.78 4.26 22.17
N ALA A 30 -14.55 4.46 22.63
CA ALA A 30 -13.65 5.46 22.05
C ALA A 30 -13.01 4.88 20.78
N VAL A 31 -13.35 5.44 19.62
CA VAL A 31 -12.98 4.91 18.31
C VAL A 31 -12.06 5.86 17.54
N ALA A 32 -10.92 5.34 17.08
CA ALA A 32 -10.11 5.98 16.06
C ALA A 32 -10.43 5.35 14.70
N VAL A 33 -11.03 6.14 13.78
CA VAL A 33 -11.27 5.73 12.40
C VAL A 33 -10.04 6.07 11.57
N VAL A 34 -9.46 5.08 10.90
CA VAL A 34 -8.27 5.27 10.06
C VAL A 34 -8.60 4.83 8.64
N PRO A 35 -8.91 5.77 7.74
CA PRO A 35 -9.20 5.43 6.35
C PRO A 35 -7.91 4.96 5.68
N LEU A 36 -7.90 3.70 5.26
CA LEU A 36 -6.80 3.12 4.48
C LEU A 36 -7.23 2.95 3.03
N GLY A 37 -6.25 2.95 2.12
CA GLY A 37 -6.46 2.71 0.71
C GLY A 37 -5.22 2.09 0.09
N ALA A 38 -5.38 0.92 -0.51
CA ALA A 38 -4.26 0.17 -1.08
C ALA A 38 -3.90 0.60 -2.52
N ALA A 39 -4.81 1.30 -3.22
CA ALA A 39 -4.59 1.80 -4.58
C ALA A 39 -5.66 2.84 -4.97
N GLY A 40 -5.42 3.54 -6.09
CA GLY A 40 -6.43 4.33 -6.80
C GLY A 40 -7.10 5.42 -5.96
N ASP A 41 -8.41 5.60 -6.15
CA ASP A 41 -9.17 6.66 -5.48
C ASP A 41 -9.20 6.50 -3.96
N ALA A 42 -9.24 5.25 -3.46
CA ALA A 42 -9.17 4.97 -2.04
C ALA A 42 -7.83 5.41 -1.42
N PHE A 43 -6.72 5.15 -2.11
CA PHE A 43 -5.41 5.62 -1.67
C PHE A 43 -5.33 7.15 -1.71
N ARG A 44 -5.82 7.79 -2.78
CA ARG A 44 -5.84 9.25 -2.89
C ARG A 44 -6.64 9.91 -1.76
N GLU A 45 -7.83 9.37 -1.46
CA GLU A 45 -8.66 9.86 -0.37
C GLU A 45 -7.96 9.69 0.99
N ALA A 46 -7.40 8.51 1.24
CA ALA A 46 -6.68 8.22 2.48
C ALA A 46 -5.44 9.12 2.66
N LEU A 47 -4.67 9.34 1.59
CA LEU A 47 -3.49 10.22 1.62
C LEU A 47 -3.87 11.66 1.90
N ALA A 48 -4.93 12.17 1.27
CA ALA A 48 -5.42 13.53 1.52
C ALA A 48 -5.88 13.72 2.98
N ALA A 49 -6.39 12.67 3.62
CA ALA A 49 -6.73 12.68 5.04
C ALA A 49 -5.48 12.59 5.95
N ALA A 50 -4.45 11.85 5.54
CA ALA A 50 -3.24 11.60 6.33
C ALA A 50 -2.23 12.75 6.25
N ASP A 51 -2.06 13.33 5.07
CA ASP A 51 -1.16 14.45 4.79
C ASP A 51 -1.84 15.43 3.81
N PRO A 52 -2.65 16.38 4.31
CA PRO A 52 -3.33 17.37 3.48
C PRO A 52 -2.40 18.26 2.65
N GLY A 53 -1.11 18.31 3.00
CA GLY A 53 -0.08 19.04 2.26
C GLY A 53 0.61 18.20 1.18
N ALA A 54 0.34 16.91 1.10
CA ALA A 54 0.93 16.04 0.09
C ALA A 54 0.36 16.35 -1.30
N VAL A 55 1.24 16.36 -2.30
CA VAL A 55 0.86 16.44 -3.71
C VAL A 55 1.03 15.05 -4.31
N LEU A 56 -0.07 14.43 -4.74
CA LEU A 56 -0.04 13.13 -5.39
C LEU A 56 0.03 13.28 -6.91
N VAL A 57 1.01 12.61 -7.53
CA VAL A 57 1.09 12.43 -8.99
C VAL A 57 1.16 10.93 -9.29
N ALA A 58 0.58 10.48 -10.40
CA ALA A 58 0.55 9.07 -10.79
C ALA A 58 1.04 8.92 -12.24
N PRO A 59 2.35 9.07 -12.49
CA PRO A 59 2.90 8.98 -13.83
C PRO A 59 2.74 7.57 -14.39
N ARG A 60 2.39 7.47 -15.67
CA ARG A 60 2.19 6.21 -16.38
C ARG A 60 3.44 5.75 -17.12
N ASP A 61 4.30 6.70 -17.48
CA ASP A 61 5.52 6.48 -18.26
C ASP A 61 6.63 7.47 -17.86
N ASN A 62 7.79 7.36 -18.51
CA ASN A 62 8.95 8.22 -18.27
C ASN A 62 8.70 9.70 -18.57
N ALA A 63 7.81 10.04 -19.50
CA ALA A 63 7.56 11.43 -19.85
C ALA A 63 6.81 12.13 -18.71
N GLU A 64 5.76 11.48 -18.20
CA GLU A 64 5.01 11.97 -17.04
C GLU A 64 5.88 11.96 -15.76
N LEU A 65 6.76 10.96 -15.59
CA LEU A 65 7.70 10.93 -14.47
C LEU A 65 8.72 12.07 -14.56
N SER A 66 9.27 12.33 -15.76
CA SER A 66 10.17 13.45 -15.99
C SER A 66 9.50 14.79 -15.69
N GLU A 67 8.24 14.97 -16.11
CA GLU A 67 7.46 16.18 -15.82
C GLU A 67 7.24 16.35 -14.32
N ALA A 68 6.88 15.27 -13.62
CA ALA A 68 6.69 15.29 -12.17
C ALA A 68 7.95 15.75 -11.41
N LEU A 69 9.13 15.32 -11.89
CA LEU A 69 10.44 15.62 -11.31
C LEU A 69 11.01 16.98 -11.75
N TRP A 70 10.46 17.59 -12.82
CA TRP A 70 10.97 18.82 -13.42
C TRP A 70 10.89 20.01 -12.47
N GLU A 71 9.78 20.12 -11.74
CA GLU A 71 9.54 21.19 -10.77
C GLU A 71 9.59 20.64 -9.34
N PRO A 72 10.69 20.89 -8.60
CA PRO A 72 10.84 20.43 -7.22
C PRO A 72 9.82 21.07 -6.29
N ARG A 73 9.04 20.24 -5.61
CA ARG A 73 8.02 20.64 -4.63
C ARG A 73 8.15 19.84 -3.34
N ASP A 74 7.84 20.45 -2.21
CA ASP A 74 7.81 19.71 -0.94
C ASP A 74 6.57 18.83 -0.83
N GLY A 75 6.72 17.62 -0.29
CA GLY A 75 5.61 16.71 -0.06
C GLY A 75 5.09 16.02 -1.32
N LEU A 76 5.92 15.83 -2.35
CA LEU A 76 5.52 15.06 -3.54
C LEU A 76 5.41 13.58 -3.17
N VAL A 77 4.29 12.95 -3.53
CA VAL A 77 4.09 11.51 -3.52
C VAL A 77 3.91 11.06 -4.96
N VAL A 78 4.79 10.17 -5.42
CA VAL A 78 4.76 9.60 -6.77
C VAL A 78 4.15 8.21 -6.70
N ASP A 79 2.95 8.05 -7.23
CA ASP A 79 2.28 6.75 -7.36
C ASP A 79 2.73 6.04 -8.63
N LEU A 80 3.58 5.04 -8.43
CA LEU A 80 4.14 4.19 -9.46
C LEU A 80 3.40 2.85 -9.59
N THR A 81 2.27 2.64 -8.89
CA THR A 81 1.52 1.37 -8.94
C THR A 81 0.97 1.07 -10.34
N GLY A 82 0.68 2.11 -11.13
CA GLY A 82 0.28 2.03 -12.53
C GLY A 82 1.41 2.29 -13.54
N TYR A 83 2.65 2.46 -13.10
CA TYR A 83 3.77 2.87 -13.93
C TYR A 83 4.28 1.73 -14.83
N ARG A 84 4.55 2.05 -16.10
CA ARG A 84 5.06 1.11 -17.10
C ARG A 84 6.09 1.79 -18.01
N ALA A 85 7.37 1.46 -17.81
CA ALA A 85 8.44 1.83 -18.72
C ALA A 85 9.59 0.82 -18.67
N ASP A 86 9.82 0.09 -19.77
CA ASP A 86 10.85 -0.96 -19.85
C ASP A 86 12.23 -0.39 -20.24
N ASP A 87 12.72 0.57 -19.46
CA ASP A 87 14.04 1.18 -19.69
C ASP A 87 14.76 1.59 -18.38
N LEU A 88 14.33 1.05 -17.23
CA LEU A 88 14.93 1.33 -15.92
C LEU A 88 14.81 2.80 -15.49
N GLY A 89 13.80 3.51 -16.01
CA GLY A 89 13.58 4.93 -15.76
C GLY A 89 14.54 5.85 -16.54
N ARG A 90 15.37 5.30 -17.44
CA ARG A 90 16.43 6.05 -18.12
C ARG A 90 15.91 7.27 -18.87
N ALA A 91 14.80 7.13 -19.61
CA ALA A 91 14.25 8.25 -20.36
C ALA A 91 13.67 9.35 -19.46
N ALA A 92 13.29 9.06 -18.20
CA ALA A 92 12.85 10.10 -17.27
C ALA A 92 13.99 11.07 -16.89
N LEU A 93 15.25 10.63 -16.96
CA LEU A 93 16.40 11.51 -16.75
C LEU A 93 16.83 12.29 -18.00
N ALA A 94 16.43 11.84 -19.20
CA ALA A 94 16.93 12.38 -20.46
C ALA A 94 16.61 13.87 -20.66
N ALA A 95 15.52 14.36 -20.06
CA ALA A 95 15.15 15.78 -20.12
C ALA A 95 16.13 16.69 -19.35
N PHE A 96 16.86 16.14 -18.37
CA PHE A 96 17.76 16.90 -17.49
C PHE A 96 19.20 16.96 -17.99
N GLY A 97 19.54 16.23 -19.04
CA GLY A 97 20.83 16.29 -19.70
C GLY A 97 21.21 14.99 -20.43
N PRO A 98 22.19 15.05 -21.35
CA PRO A 98 22.63 13.89 -22.12
C PRO A 98 23.52 12.93 -21.31
N ASP A 99 24.16 13.40 -20.23
CA ASP A 99 24.92 12.57 -19.29
C ASP A 99 24.04 12.17 -18.11
N PRO A 100 23.69 10.89 -17.95
CA PRO A 100 22.73 10.46 -16.93
C PRO A 100 23.16 10.75 -15.49
N ARG A 101 24.46 10.68 -15.22
CA ARG A 101 24.98 10.94 -13.88
C ARG A 101 24.88 12.42 -13.52
N ALA A 102 25.32 13.32 -14.40
CA ALA A 102 25.16 14.75 -14.20
C ALA A 102 23.68 15.17 -14.14
N ALA A 103 22.82 14.55 -14.96
CA ALA A 103 21.37 14.74 -14.90
C ALA A 103 20.80 14.35 -13.53
N LEU A 104 21.12 13.16 -13.03
CA LEU A 104 20.70 12.71 -11.70
C LEU A 104 21.23 13.63 -10.60
N ASP A 105 22.51 14.04 -10.65
CA ASP A 105 23.10 14.94 -9.67
C ASP A 105 22.39 16.30 -9.64
N ALA A 106 22.02 16.84 -10.80
CA ALA A 106 21.27 18.09 -10.92
C ALA A 106 19.86 17.96 -10.31
N VAL A 107 19.13 16.88 -10.64
CA VAL A 107 17.79 16.62 -10.06
C VAL A 107 17.92 16.43 -8.55
N ARG A 108 18.85 15.61 -8.08
CA ARG A 108 19.08 15.38 -6.64
C ARG A 108 19.39 16.68 -5.91
N SER A 109 20.19 17.57 -6.49
CA SER A 109 20.47 18.89 -5.91
C SER A 109 19.22 19.78 -5.87
N ALA A 110 18.38 19.73 -6.90
CA ALA A 110 17.15 20.51 -6.98
C ALA A 110 16.09 20.02 -5.96
N TRP A 111 16.08 18.73 -5.68
CA TRP A 111 15.17 18.06 -4.73
C TRP A 111 15.70 18.03 -3.28
N ALA A 112 16.94 18.43 -3.04
CA ALA A 112 17.54 18.43 -1.70
C ALA A 112 16.67 19.17 -0.67
N GLY A 113 16.47 18.54 0.50
CA GLY A 113 15.69 19.09 1.61
C GLY A 113 14.17 19.07 1.44
N ARG A 114 13.65 18.49 0.36
CA ARG A 114 12.20 18.32 0.13
C ARG A 114 11.77 16.91 0.48
N ARG A 115 10.57 16.77 1.04
CA ARG A 115 9.94 15.47 1.25
C ARG A 115 9.49 14.92 -0.10
N LEU A 116 9.96 13.72 -0.41
CA LEU A 116 9.59 12.94 -1.58
C LEU A 116 9.28 11.52 -1.12
N ALA A 117 8.18 10.96 -1.60
CA ALA A 117 7.85 9.55 -1.41
C ALA A 117 7.46 8.92 -2.75
N ALA A 118 7.71 7.64 -2.91
CA ALA A 118 7.26 6.86 -4.04
C ALA A 118 6.48 5.65 -3.54
N VAL A 119 5.24 5.49 -4.02
CA VAL A 119 4.45 4.29 -3.72
C VAL A 119 4.47 3.34 -4.91
N VAL A 120 4.78 2.07 -4.63
CA VAL A 120 4.84 0.99 -5.61
C VAL A 120 3.90 -0.14 -5.19
N ALA A 121 3.68 -1.12 -6.06
CA ALA A 121 2.90 -2.29 -5.65
C ALA A 121 3.59 -3.04 -4.50
N ALA A 122 2.81 -3.67 -3.62
CA ALA A 122 3.33 -4.23 -2.36
C ALA A 122 4.39 -5.32 -2.57
N ASP A 123 4.27 -6.11 -3.64
CA ASP A 123 5.23 -7.15 -4.05
C ASP A 123 6.49 -6.58 -4.74
N GLU A 124 6.55 -5.26 -4.93
CA GLU A 124 7.68 -4.54 -5.51
C GLU A 124 8.46 -3.72 -4.49
N ALA A 125 7.87 -3.39 -3.33
CA ALA A 125 8.45 -2.48 -2.34
C ALA A 125 9.86 -2.87 -1.89
N ASP A 126 10.12 -4.18 -1.76
CA ASP A 126 11.45 -4.71 -1.39
C ASP A 126 12.22 -5.29 -2.57
N ARG A 127 11.68 -5.22 -3.80
CA ARG A 127 12.26 -5.88 -4.98
C ARG A 127 13.64 -5.29 -5.30
N PRO A 128 14.71 -6.09 -5.22
CA PRO A 128 16.03 -5.64 -5.64
C PRO A 128 16.04 -5.28 -7.12
N LEU A 129 17.00 -4.44 -7.54
CA LEU A 129 17.18 -4.15 -8.96
C LEU A 129 17.55 -5.42 -9.74
N THR A 130 18.51 -6.18 -9.22
CA THR A 130 19.11 -7.35 -9.89
C THR A 130 19.08 -8.62 -9.02
N GLY A 131 19.42 -9.76 -9.62
CA GLY A 131 19.56 -11.05 -8.94
C GLY A 131 18.30 -11.92 -8.95
N LEU A 132 18.29 -12.99 -8.15
CA LEU A 132 17.29 -14.06 -8.21
C LEU A 132 15.86 -13.61 -7.85
N SER A 133 15.73 -12.58 -7.01
CA SER A 133 14.46 -11.93 -6.67
C SER A 133 14.32 -10.55 -7.31
N GLY A 134 15.24 -10.16 -8.20
CA GLY A 134 15.27 -8.86 -8.83
C GLY A 134 14.25 -8.68 -9.95
N LEU A 135 14.21 -7.49 -10.54
CA LEU A 135 13.24 -7.10 -11.57
C LEU A 135 13.14 -8.09 -12.73
N ALA A 136 14.28 -8.42 -13.35
CA ALA A 136 14.30 -9.30 -14.52
C ALA A 136 13.84 -10.74 -14.17
N SER A 137 14.33 -11.28 -13.06
CA SER A 137 14.00 -12.64 -12.61
C SER A 137 12.55 -12.83 -12.19
N THR A 138 11.87 -11.74 -11.80
CA THR A 138 10.48 -11.75 -11.32
C THR A 138 9.51 -11.23 -12.39
N ALA A 139 9.37 -9.91 -12.52
CA ALA A 139 8.46 -9.29 -13.48
C ALA A 139 8.82 -9.65 -14.92
N GLY A 140 10.11 -9.58 -15.29
CA GLY A 140 10.55 -9.94 -16.63
C GLY A 140 10.22 -11.39 -17.00
N ARG A 141 10.39 -12.32 -16.07
CA ARG A 141 10.00 -13.73 -16.26
C ARG A 141 8.48 -13.91 -16.36
N ALA A 142 7.70 -13.18 -15.57
CA ALA A 142 6.24 -13.19 -15.65
C ALA A 142 5.72 -12.68 -17.00
N GLU A 143 6.46 -11.77 -17.65
CA GLU A 143 6.21 -11.30 -19.01
C GLU A 143 6.81 -12.19 -20.12
N GLY A 144 7.43 -13.32 -19.75
CA GLY A 144 7.87 -14.34 -20.69
C GLY A 144 9.34 -14.26 -21.11
N LEU A 145 10.19 -13.50 -20.40
CA LEU A 145 11.64 -13.58 -20.61
C LEU A 145 12.14 -15.00 -20.31
N ASP A 146 12.89 -15.56 -21.26
CA ASP A 146 13.64 -16.79 -21.03
C ASP A 146 14.88 -16.53 -20.15
N LEU A 147 15.61 -17.59 -19.78
CA LEU A 147 16.78 -17.46 -18.93
C LEU A 147 17.86 -16.53 -19.52
N SER A 148 18.04 -16.56 -20.84
CA SER A 148 19.04 -15.72 -21.50
C SER A 148 18.63 -14.24 -21.48
N GLY A 149 17.34 -13.97 -21.69
CA GLY A 149 16.75 -12.63 -21.61
C GLY A 149 16.80 -12.07 -20.19
N VAL A 150 16.52 -12.90 -19.18
CA VAL A 150 16.65 -12.51 -17.76
C VAL A 150 18.09 -12.11 -17.45
N LEU A 151 19.08 -12.93 -17.80
CA LEU A 151 20.49 -12.62 -17.54
C LEU A 151 20.95 -11.35 -18.27
N ALA A 152 20.51 -11.14 -19.51
CA ALA A 152 20.83 -9.94 -20.26
C ALA A 152 20.16 -8.68 -19.67
N ALA A 153 18.91 -8.78 -19.23
CA ALA A 153 18.22 -7.68 -18.56
C ALA A 153 18.84 -7.32 -17.21
N ASP A 154 19.25 -8.33 -16.43
CA ASP A 154 19.94 -8.16 -15.15
C ASP A 154 21.28 -7.42 -15.33
N ALA A 155 22.07 -7.83 -16.32
CA ALA A 155 23.33 -7.17 -16.67
C ALA A 155 23.14 -5.72 -17.14
N ARG A 156 22.07 -5.43 -17.89
CA ARG A 156 21.71 -4.04 -18.27
C ARG A 156 21.38 -3.20 -17.04
N ALA A 157 20.66 -3.77 -16.07
CA ALA A 157 20.29 -3.06 -14.85
C ALA A 157 21.48 -2.81 -13.93
N GLU A 158 22.41 -3.77 -13.82
CA GLU A 158 23.68 -3.57 -13.11
C GLU A 158 24.54 -2.47 -13.76
N ALA A 159 24.68 -2.52 -15.09
CA ALA A 159 25.41 -1.50 -15.84
C ALA A 159 24.79 -0.10 -15.66
N TRP A 160 23.45 -0.01 -15.66
CA TRP A 160 22.74 1.24 -15.45
C TRP A 160 22.98 1.83 -14.06
N ALA A 161 22.89 1.03 -13.00
CA ALA A 161 23.21 1.47 -11.65
C ALA A 161 24.67 1.95 -11.53
N SER A 162 25.60 1.24 -12.17
CA SER A 162 27.02 1.62 -12.23
C SER A 162 27.26 2.95 -12.96
N GLU A 163 26.58 3.17 -14.09
CA GLU A 163 26.65 4.42 -14.84
C GLU A 163 26.16 5.62 -14.03
N LEU A 164 25.09 5.44 -13.25
CA LEU A 164 24.60 6.45 -12.30
C LEU A 164 25.48 6.60 -11.05
N GLY A 165 26.42 5.69 -10.81
CA GLY A 165 27.25 5.66 -9.60
C GLY A 165 26.47 5.31 -8.34
N LEU A 166 25.42 4.49 -8.47
CA LEU A 166 24.53 4.09 -7.38
C LEU A 166 24.80 2.66 -6.90
N THR A 167 24.53 2.41 -5.62
CA THR A 167 24.41 1.05 -5.07
C THR A 167 22.93 0.76 -4.83
N PRO A 168 22.30 -0.14 -5.61
CA PRO A 168 20.88 -0.43 -5.48
C PRO A 168 20.52 -0.96 -4.08
N GLY A 169 19.46 -0.40 -3.48
CA GLY A 169 18.88 -0.87 -2.23
C GLY A 169 17.57 -1.67 -2.44
N ALA A 170 16.85 -1.90 -1.35
CA ALA A 170 15.47 -2.42 -1.41
C ALA A 170 14.58 -1.49 -2.26
N GLY A 171 13.66 -2.07 -3.02
CA GLY A 171 12.74 -1.33 -3.90
C GLY A 171 13.37 -0.75 -5.16
N ALA A 172 14.68 -0.90 -5.38
CA ALA A 172 15.35 -0.38 -6.57
C ALA A 172 14.84 -1.01 -7.88
N GLY A 173 14.34 -2.25 -7.83
CA GLY A 173 13.72 -2.93 -8.97
C GLY A 173 12.22 -2.66 -9.13
N ALA A 174 11.62 -1.86 -8.25
CA ALA A 174 10.20 -1.54 -8.33
C ALA A 174 9.88 -0.67 -9.55
N ALA A 175 8.65 -0.76 -10.04
CA ALA A 175 8.15 0.03 -11.15
C ALA A 175 9.11 0.04 -12.34
N TRP A 176 9.53 -1.15 -12.77
CA TRP A 176 10.46 -1.36 -13.89
C TRP A 176 11.83 -0.69 -13.72
N GLY A 177 12.30 -0.54 -12.48
CA GLY A 177 13.59 0.07 -12.16
C GLY A 177 13.52 1.57 -11.90
N ALA A 178 12.35 2.21 -12.04
CA ALA A 178 12.17 3.60 -11.64
C ALA A 178 12.39 3.80 -10.13
N GLY A 179 12.14 2.77 -9.32
CA GLY A 179 12.43 2.80 -7.88
C GLY A 179 13.88 3.17 -7.54
N LEU A 180 14.86 2.75 -8.37
CA LEU A 180 16.27 3.14 -8.23
C LEU A 180 16.46 4.66 -8.31
N LEU A 181 15.81 5.31 -9.27
CA LEU A 181 15.92 6.75 -9.48
C LEU A 181 15.28 7.52 -8.33
N LEU A 182 14.06 7.14 -7.95
CA LEU A 182 13.33 7.80 -6.86
C LEU A 182 14.10 7.66 -5.54
N ALA A 183 14.62 6.48 -5.23
CA ALA A 183 15.47 6.27 -4.06
C ALA A 183 16.74 7.12 -4.10
N ALA A 184 17.38 7.29 -5.27
CA ALA A 184 18.55 8.15 -5.43
C ALA A 184 18.27 9.64 -5.24
N LEU A 185 17.01 10.08 -5.42
CA LEU A 185 16.54 11.42 -5.09
C LEU A 185 16.18 11.59 -3.60
N GLY A 186 16.31 10.52 -2.80
CA GLY A 186 15.95 10.50 -1.39
C GLY A 186 14.47 10.18 -1.13
N ALA A 187 13.75 9.65 -2.12
CA ALA A 187 12.40 9.17 -1.90
C ALA A 187 12.38 7.96 -0.98
N ASP A 188 11.42 7.92 -0.06
CA ASP A 188 11.04 6.66 0.58
C ASP A 188 10.19 5.83 -0.40
N VAL A 189 10.73 4.67 -0.83
CA VAL A 189 10.05 3.75 -1.75
C VAL A 189 9.33 2.71 -0.92
N SER A 190 8.01 2.78 -0.88
CA SER A 190 7.18 1.89 -0.06
C SER A 190 5.89 1.53 -0.78
N HIS A 191 4.99 0.76 -0.14
CA HIS A 191 3.66 0.52 -0.67
C HIS A 191 2.62 1.46 -0.03
N PRO A 192 1.45 1.69 -0.66
CA PRO A 192 0.45 2.64 -0.19
C PRO A 192 0.08 2.53 1.29
N LEU A 193 -0.14 1.31 1.79
CA LEU A 193 -0.50 1.09 3.20
C LEU A 193 0.64 1.37 4.19
N ALA A 194 1.91 1.17 3.80
CA ALA A 194 3.06 1.52 4.63
C ALA A 194 3.20 3.04 4.76
N LEU A 195 3.07 3.77 3.64
CA LEU A 195 3.07 5.24 3.65
C LEU A 195 1.93 5.78 4.53
N LEU A 196 0.71 5.27 4.38
CA LEU A 196 -0.43 5.70 5.21
C LEU A 196 -0.22 5.38 6.70
N THR A 197 0.40 4.23 7.00
CA THR A 197 0.73 3.84 8.39
C THR A 197 1.66 4.85 9.03
N GLU A 198 2.69 5.28 8.30
CA GLU A 198 3.63 6.31 8.75
C GLU A 198 2.91 7.66 8.94
N ARG A 199 2.16 8.12 7.93
CA ARG A 199 1.49 9.43 7.94
C ARG A 199 0.42 9.56 9.02
N PHE A 200 -0.35 8.51 9.28
CA PHE A 200 -1.33 8.49 10.39
C PHE A 200 -0.69 8.24 11.76
N GLY A 201 0.60 7.88 11.83
CA GLY A 201 1.21 7.37 13.06
C GLY A 201 0.47 6.14 13.59
N LEU A 202 0.03 5.26 12.67
CA LEU A 202 -0.94 4.21 12.95
C LEU A 202 -0.39 3.17 13.94
N ALA A 203 0.91 2.84 13.86
CA ALA A 203 1.56 1.92 14.81
C ALA A 203 1.38 2.36 16.27
N ARG A 204 1.55 3.67 16.55
CA ARG A 204 1.31 4.24 17.88
C ARG A 204 -0.16 4.12 18.29
N THR A 205 -1.06 4.45 17.37
CA THR A 205 -2.51 4.41 17.65
C THR A 205 -3.00 2.98 17.92
N VAL A 206 -2.53 2.00 17.14
CA VAL A 206 -2.80 0.57 17.37
C VAL A 206 -2.19 0.12 18.69
N GLY A 207 -0.96 0.54 19.02
CA GLY A 207 -0.33 0.23 20.31
C GLY A 207 -1.10 0.71 21.54
N GLN A 208 -1.96 1.73 21.39
CA GLN A 208 -2.83 2.26 22.44
C GLN A 208 -4.26 1.67 22.42
N ALA A 209 -4.59 0.85 21.43
CA ALA A 209 -5.93 0.30 21.27
C ALA A 209 -6.13 -0.98 22.08
N ASP A 210 -7.33 -1.16 22.63
CA ASP A 210 -7.73 -2.43 23.26
C ASP A 210 -8.03 -3.50 22.21
N VAL A 211 -8.49 -3.08 21.03
CA VAL A 211 -8.86 -3.94 19.90
C VAL A 211 -8.71 -3.18 18.59
N VAL A 212 -8.33 -3.92 17.55
CA VAL A 212 -8.39 -3.52 16.15
C VAL A 212 -9.60 -4.17 15.49
N VAL A 213 -10.44 -3.36 14.86
CA VAL A 213 -11.56 -3.84 14.05
C VAL A 213 -11.24 -3.56 12.59
N THR A 214 -11.38 -4.58 11.76
CA THR A 214 -11.25 -4.45 10.32
C THR A 214 -12.50 -5.00 9.62
N GLY A 215 -12.55 -4.88 8.31
CA GLY A 215 -13.67 -5.33 7.51
C GLY A 215 -13.28 -5.45 6.05
N ALA A 216 -13.98 -6.32 5.34
CA ALA A 216 -13.81 -6.57 3.92
C ALA A 216 -15.08 -7.24 3.40
N GLU A 217 -15.27 -7.25 2.09
CA GLU A 217 -16.43 -7.89 1.48
C GLU A 217 -16.52 -9.39 1.76
N SER A 218 -15.36 -10.04 1.83
CA SER A 218 -15.23 -11.49 1.97
C SER A 218 -13.95 -11.80 2.73
N LEU A 219 -14.02 -12.75 3.66
CA LEU A 219 -12.85 -13.52 4.09
C LEU A 219 -12.87 -14.86 3.36
N ASP A 220 -11.86 -15.11 2.53
CA ASP A 220 -11.68 -16.38 1.83
C ASP A 220 -10.22 -16.88 1.93
N PHE A 221 -10.00 -18.07 1.38
CA PHE A 221 -8.72 -18.79 1.48
C PHE A 221 -7.62 -18.24 0.55
N HIS A 222 -7.95 -17.40 -0.44
CA HIS A 222 -6.98 -16.87 -1.41
C HIS A 222 -6.42 -15.53 -0.95
N ALA A 223 -7.27 -14.69 -0.37
CA ALA A 223 -6.87 -13.45 0.28
C ALA A 223 -7.73 -13.26 1.52
N VAL A 224 -7.15 -13.41 2.71
CA VAL A 224 -7.84 -13.29 4.00
C VAL A 224 -8.29 -11.85 4.22
N GLY A 225 -9.33 -11.41 3.51
CA GLY A 225 -9.90 -10.06 3.57
C GLY A 225 -9.16 -8.99 2.76
N GLY A 226 -8.22 -9.36 1.90
CA GLY A 226 -7.50 -8.40 1.07
C GLY A 226 -6.39 -7.63 1.81
N PRO A 227 -5.81 -6.61 1.15
CA PRO A 227 -4.58 -5.98 1.59
C PRO A 227 -4.75 -5.18 2.89
N ILE A 228 -5.89 -4.50 3.08
CA ILE A 228 -6.13 -3.71 4.31
C ILE A 228 -6.27 -4.63 5.52
N VAL A 229 -7.04 -5.72 5.41
CA VAL A 229 -7.18 -6.70 6.51
C VAL A 229 -5.84 -7.31 6.86
N THR A 230 -5.07 -7.76 5.86
CA THR A 230 -3.74 -8.36 6.07
C THR A 230 -2.78 -7.39 6.76
N HIS A 231 -2.79 -6.13 6.31
CA HIS A 231 -1.96 -5.07 6.89
C HIS A 231 -2.33 -4.76 8.34
N MET A 232 -3.63 -4.64 8.65
CA MET A 232 -4.09 -4.40 10.02
C MET A 232 -3.81 -5.56 10.95
N VAL A 233 -3.91 -6.81 10.45
CA VAL A 233 -3.52 -8.01 11.19
C VAL A 233 -2.04 -7.97 11.55
N ALA A 234 -1.17 -7.69 10.59
CA ALA A 234 0.27 -7.61 10.83
C ALA A 234 0.60 -6.55 11.89
N LEU A 235 0.04 -5.34 11.72
CA LEU A 235 0.28 -4.22 12.62
C LEU A 235 -0.26 -4.47 14.04
N ALA A 236 -1.42 -5.10 14.16
CA ALA A 236 -1.99 -5.49 15.44
C ALA A 236 -1.17 -6.60 16.10
N GLY A 237 -0.67 -7.56 15.32
CA GLY A 237 0.21 -8.63 15.79
C GLY A 237 1.50 -8.11 16.42
N GLU A 238 2.16 -7.14 15.77
CA GLU A 238 3.34 -6.45 16.32
C GLU A 238 3.04 -5.74 17.64
N ALA A 239 1.84 -5.17 17.76
CA ALA A 239 1.37 -4.47 18.96
C ALA A 239 0.69 -5.38 20.00
N LEU A 240 0.63 -6.70 19.75
CA LEU A 240 -0.08 -7.69 20.56
C LEU A 240 -1.55 -7.31 20.85
N ARG A 241 -2.23 -6.75 19.84
CA ARG A 241 -3.64 -6.36 19.94
C ARG A 241 -4.55 -7.36 19.24
N PRO A 242 -5.69 -7.72 19.85
CA PRO A 242 -6.63 -8.61 19.21
C PRO A 242 -7.27 -7.93 17.99
N VAL A 243 -7.50 -8.72 16.95
CA VAL A 243 -8.17 -8.28 15.73
C VAL A 243 -9.51 -8.99 15.59
N ILE A 244 -10.56 -8.22 15.32
CA ILE A 244 -11.84 -8.78 14.89
C ILE A 244 -12.25 -8.20 13.54
N ALA A 245 -13.01 -8.98 12.78
CA ALA A 245 -13.44 -8.61 11.46
C ALA A 245 -14.97 -8.49 11.39
N VAL A 246 -15.49 -7.34 10.95
CA VAL A 246 -16.89 -7.18 10.56
C VAL A 246 -16.93 -7.17 9.04
N VAL A 247 -17.48 -8.22 8.43
CA VAL A 247 -17.28 -8.52 7.01
C VAL A 247 -18.59 -8.74 6.30
N GLY A 248 -18.62 -8.61 4.97
CA GLY A 248 -19.80 -9.02 4.20
C GLY A 248 -20.07 -10.51 4.41
N ARG A 249 -19.08 -11.35 4.08
CA ARG A 249 -19.14 -12.81 4.18
C ARG A 249 -17.88 -13.39 4.82
N ASN A 250 -18.03 -14.54 5.47
CA ASN A 250 -16.91 -15.31 6.00
C ASN A 250 -16.97 -16.77 5.52
N PHE A 251 -15.96 -17.19 4.76
CA PHE A 251 -15.77 -18.58 4.34
C PHE A 251 -14.66 -19.29 5.11
N VAL A 252 -14.02 -18.60 6.06
CA VAL A 252 -12.86 -19.09 6.81
C VAL A 252 -13.31 -19.63 8.16
N SER A 253 -12.81 -20.81 8.54
CA SER A 253 -13.14 -21.41 9.83
C SER A 253 -12.50 -20.64 10.99
N SER A 254 -13.07 -20.72 12.20
CA SER A 254 -12.50 -20.05 13.38
C SER A 254 -11.05 -20.45 13.69
N ARG A 255 -10.64 -21.68 13.33
CA ARG A 255 -9.25 -22.14 13.49
C ARG A 255 -8.33 -21.40 12.53
N GLU A 256 -8.73 -21.24 11.28
CA GLU A 256 -7.92 -20.56 10.26
C GLU A 256 -7.88 -19.06 10.47
N LEU A 257 -8.97 -18.44 10.95
CA LEU A 257 -8.97 -17.05 11.36
C LEU A 257 -7.88 -16.78 12.41
N ARG A 258 -7.82 -17.60 13.47
CA ARG A 258 -6.81 -17.45 14.52
C ARG A 258 -5.39 -17.67 14.03
N LEU A 259 -5.18 -18.61 13.10
CA LEU A 259 -3.88 -18.80 12.44
C LEU A 259 -3.48 -17.59 11.59
N ALA A 260 -4.47 -16.90 11.02
CA ALA A 260 -4.29 -15.65 10.30
C ALA A 260 -4.32 -14.41 11.23
N GLY A 261 -4.25 -14.56 12.55
CA GLY A 261 -4.22 -13.43 13.50
C GLY A 261 -5.55 -12.70 13.72
N ILE A 262 -6.67 -13.27 13.27
CA ILE A 262 -8.03 -12.74 13.49
C ILE A 262 -8.72 -13.58 14.57
N GLU A 263 -9.12 -12.97 15.68
CA GLU A 263 -9.75 -13.66 16.80
C GLU A 263 -11.16 -14.16 16.45
N SER A 264 -11.93 -13.32 15.77
CA SER A 264 -13.30 -13.62 15.36
C SER A 264 -13.73 -12.79 14.16
N ALA A 265 -14.56 -13.37 13.30
CA ALA A 265 -15.19 -12.69 12.18
C ALA A 265 -16.71 -12.75 12.30
N TYR A 266 -17.37 -11.64 11.98
CA TYR A 266 -18.81 -11.44 12.10
C TYR A 266 -19.36 -11.04 10.72
N PRO A 267 -19.95 -11.99 9.98
CA PRO A 267 -20.49 -11.72 8.65
C PRO A 267 -21.83 -10.99 8.71
N ALA A 268 -22.02 -10.02 7.81
CA ALA A 268 -23.23 -9.22 7.66
C ALA A 268 -24.37 -9.99 6.99
N VAL A 269 -24.04 -11.01 6.19
CA VAL A 269 -25.00 -11.92 5.56
C VAL A 269 -24.70 -13.38 5.91
N GLU A 270 -25.71 -14.23 5.81
CA GLU A 270 -25.58 -15.66 6.10
C GLU A 270 -24.64 -16.37 5.12
N ALA A 271 -23.99 -17.44 5.60
CA ALA A 271 -23.16 -18.32 4.79
C ALA A 271 -24.03 -18.97 3.70
N GLY A 272 -23.79 -18.58 2.43
CA GLY A 272 -24.55 -19.05 1.27
C GLY A 272 -25.41 -17.99 0.59
N SER A 273 -25.51 -16.77 1.15
CA SER A 273 -26.14 -15.67 0.43
C SER A 273 -25.28 -15.20 -0.74
N GLU A 274 -25.89 -15.14 -1.93
CA GLU A 274 -25.27 -14.57 -3.13
C GLU A 274 -25.40 -13.04 -3.20
N ALA A 275 -26.32 -12.46 -2.43
CA ALA A 275 -26.50 -11.02 -2.39
C ALA A 275 -25.34 -10.34 -1.62
N PRO A 276 -24.79 -9.22 -2.14
CA PRO A 276 -23.81 -8.45 -1.40
C PRO A 276 -24.42 -7.89 -0.12
N ALA A 277 -23.61 -7.70 0.90
CA ALA A 277 -24.05 -7.04 2.12
C ALA A 277 -24.48 -5.60 1.82
N THR A 278 -25.42 -5.07 2.59
CA THR A 278 -25.80 -3.66 2.54
C THR A 278 -25.16 -2.87 3.68
N PRO A 279 -25.00 -1.54 3.55
CA PRO A 279 -24.49 -0.69 4.62
C PRO A 279 -25.24 -0.88 5.94
N ASP A 280 -26.56 -1.04 5.87
CA ASP A 280 -27.42 -1.26 7.04
C ASP A 280 -27.16 -2.62 7.71
N GLN A 281 -26.90 -3.67 6.92
CA GLN A 281 -26.55 -4.99 7.47
C GLN A 281 -25.18 -4.95 8.16
N LEU A 282 -24.20 -4.28 7.53
CA LEU A 282 -22.86 -4.08 8.11
C LEU A 282 -22.94 -3.33 9.44
N ALA A 283 -23.65 -2.19 9.48
CA ALA A 283 -23.82 -1.38 10.68
C ALA A 283 -24.59 -2.12 11.79
N ARG A 284 -25.57 -2.95 11.42
CA ARG A 284 -26.33 -3.79 12.37
C ARG A 284 -25.44 -4.83 13.02
N VAL A 285 -24.65 -5.57 12.24
CA VAL A 285 -23.73 -6.58 12.80
C VAL A 285 -22.65 -5.91 13.63
N ALA A 286 -22.09 -4.79 13.18
CA ALA A 286 -21.15 -4.01 14.00
C ALA A 286 -21.76 -3.60 15.35
N GLY A 287 -23.05 -3.21 15.39
CA GLY A 287 -23.75 -2.88 16.63
C GLY A 287 -23.95 -4.09 17.57
N LEU A 288 -24.28 -5.25 17.01
CA LEU A 288 -24.40 -6.49 17.78
C LEU A 288 -23.04 -6.90 18.38
N VAL A 289 -21.97 -6.77 17.61
CA VAL A 289 -20.60 -7.01 18.09
C VAL A 289 -20.27 -6.02 19.20
N ALA A 290 -20.47 -4.73 18.98
CA ALA A 290 -20.21 -3.68 19.98
C ALA A 290 -20.93 -3.91 21.32
N ALA A 291 -22.17 -4.41 21.29
CA ALA A 291 -22.94 -4.70 22.51
C ALA A 291 -22.47 -5.95 23.26
N THR A 292 -21.82 -6.90 22.57
CA THR A 292 -21.43 -8.21 23.13
C THR A 292 -19.95 -8.32 23.45
N TRP A 293 -19.10 -7.56 22.76
CA TRP A 293 -17.67 -7.53 22.99
C TRP A 293 -17.35 -6.67 24.22
N ARG A 294 -16.85 -7.30 25.28
CA ARG A 294 -16.37 -6.62 26.49
C ARG A 294 -14.87 -6.87 26.64
N TRP A 295 -14.13 -5.78 26.80
CA TRP A 295 -12.68 -5.74 27.04
C TRP A 295 -12.34 -6.07 28.50
#